data_AF-A0A813J2I3-F1
#
_entry.id   AF-A0A813J2I3-F1
#
_cell.length_a   1.000
_cell.length_b   1.000
_cell.length_c   1.000
_cell.angle_alpha   90.00
_cell.angle_beta   90.00
_cell.angle_gamma   90.00
#
_symmetry.space_group_name_H-M   'P 1'
#
loop_
_entity.id
_entity.type
_entity.pdbx_description
1 polymer ?
#
loop_
_entity_poly.entity_id
_entity_poly.type
_entity_poly.pdbx_seq_one_letter_code
_entity_poly.pdbx_strand_id
1 'polypeptide(L)'
;MEKLYDSCATEVESRTYFSPLKGNVLFCSSLFRMMFTLESYAAVYAEMHENSFDPKVLAKCLWGDLYFNADTGGFQKTPPDADQPRSFVQFVLEPIYKVFAHCIGEEKDSSVALQNKVGIYLHKKDYELDAKGLCRKVFAQYFGVGGGLPSFIDMVVKHIANPKENAAAKVEALYAGDQDGAVAADMKSLDHTGYLMLHTVKQFHRPDCRSFDVFGRVMSGTIFRGDRVKILGENYSLDDDEDMAIREVQNLWIYEGRYRVEVSHVPAGNWVLIGGIEGSIKKSRA
;
A
#
# COMPACT_ATOMS: atom_id res chain seq x y z
N MET A 1 -2.62 -0.50 -31.99
CA MET A 1 -2.49 -0.09 -30.58
C MET A 1 -1.65 -1.07 -29.77
N GLU A 2 -1.87 -2.40 -29.83
CA GLU A 2 -1.03 -3.38 -29.11
C GLU A 2 0.47 -3.34 -29.48
N LYS A 3 0.82 -3.18 -30.76
CA LYS A 3 2.23 -3.18 -31.21
C LYS A 3 3.07 -1.96 -30.77
N LEU A 4 2.47 -0.94 -30.15
CA LEU A 4 3.21 0.25 -29.68
C LEU A 4 3.74 0.08 -28.25
N TYR A 5 3.27 -0.93 -27.50
CA TYR A 5 3.60 -1.13 -26.08
C TYR A 5 4.90 -1.90 -25.84
N ASP A 6 5.35 -2.72 -26.81
CA ASP A 6 6.53 -3.58 -26.64
C ASP A 6 7.87 -2.85 -26.71
N SER A 7 7.94 -1.69 -27.38
CA SER A 7 9.25 -1.09 -27.70
C SER A 7 9.98 -0.43 -26.51
N CYS A 8 9.32 -0.30 -25.36
CA CYS A 8 9.95 0.15 -24.10
C CYS A 8 10.12 -0.97 -23.08
N ALA A 9 9.72 -2.20 -23.44
CA ALA A 9 9.72 -3.36 -22.56
C ALA A 9 10.71 -4.40 -23.08
N THR A 10 11.97 -4.32 -22.63
CA THR A 10 12.84 -5.49 -22.65
C THR A 10 12.35 -6.45 -21.57
N GLU A 11 11.66 -7.51 -21.98
CA GLU A 11 11.34 -8.64 -21.11
C GLU A 11 12.65 -9.28 -20.63
N VAL A 12 12.90 -9.17 -19.33
CA VAL A 12 13.91 -9.96 -18.64
C VAL A 12 13.16 -10.77 -17.59
N GLU A 13 13.13 -12.08 -17.79
CA GLU A 13 12.53 -13.06 -16.88
C GLU A 13 13.03 -12.85 -15.44
N SER A 14 12.12 -12.99 -14.46
CA SER A 14 12.32 -12.97 -13.00
C SER A 14 12.41 -11.63 -12.24
N ARG A 15 12.41 -10.46 -12.87
CA ARG A 15 12.35 -9.18 -12.12
C ARG A 15 10.95 -8.57 -12.12
N THR A 16 10.40 -8.31 -10.94
CA THR A 16 9.19 -7.48 -10.77
C THR A 16 9.43 -6.13 -11.42
N TYR A 17 8.85 -5.93 -12.60
CA TYR A 17 9.01 -4.70 -13.37
C TYR A 17 7.99 -3.66 -12.90
N PHE A 18 8.49 -2.57 -12.30
CA PHE A 18 7.67 -1.45 -11.86
C PHE A 18 7.49 -0.45 -12.99
N SER A 19 6.24 -0.17 -13.33
CA SER A 19 5.88 0.88 -14.27
C SER A 19 4.51 1.44 -13.93
N PRO A 20 4.34 2.77 -13.92
CA PRO A 20 3.03 3.41 -13.74
C PRO A 20 1.95 2.88 -14.69
N LEU A 21 2.33 2.47 -15.91
CA LEU A 21 1.42 1.88 -16.91
C LEU A 21 0.86 0.52 -16.48
N LYS A 22 1.57 -0.22 -15.63
CA LYS A 22 1.11 -1.50 -15.09
C LYS A 22 0.20 -1.32 -13.87
N GLY A 23 0.07 -0.09 -13.37
CA GLY A 23 -0.70 0.22 -12.15
C GLY A 23 0.03 -0.11 -10.85
N ASN A 24 1.28 -0.61 -10.90
CA ASN A 24 2.06 -1.01 -9.73
C ASN A 24 2.99 0.10 -9.20
N VAL A 25 2.79 1.35 -9.63
CA VAL A 25 3.48 2.54 -9.12
C VAL A 25 2.44 3.59 -8.76
N LEU A 26 2.52 4.09 -7.53
CA LEU A 26 1.71 5.17 -7.00
C LEU A 26 2.55 6.44 -6.91
N PHE A 27 2.00 7.56 -7.39
CA PHE A 27 2.55 8.88 -7.13
C PHE A 27 1.90 9.43 -5.88
N CYS A 28 2.70 9.89 -4.92
CA CYS A 28 2.16 10.43 -3.68
C CYS A 28 2.99 11.56 -3.07
N SER A 29 2.29 12.42 -2.34
CA SER A 29 2.84 13.32 -1.34
C SER A 29 2.04 13.16 -0.05
N SER A 30 2.62 12.47 0.93
CA SER A 30 2.03 12.34 2.27
C SER A 30 1.94 13.69 2.99
N LEU A 31 2.84 14.62 2.68
CA LEU A 31 2.85 15.97 3.22
C LEU A 31 1.61 16.75 2.80
N PHE A 32 1.23 16.67 1.53
CA PHE A 32 0.11 17.42 0.95
C PHE A 32 -1.18 16.58 0.78
N ARG A 33 -1.15 15.31 1.20
CA ARG A 33 -2.28 14.36 1.07
C ARG A 33 -2.75 14.25 -0.37
N MET A 34 -1.85 13.79 -1.22
CA MET A 34 -2.07 13.51 -2.63
C MET A 34 -1.54 12.11 -2.91
N MET A 35 -2.37 11.25 -3.51
CA MET A 35 -2.04 9.89 -3.89
C MET A 35 -2.82 9.55 -5.16
N PHE A 36 -2.16 9.05 -6.20
CA PHE A 36 -2.84 8.59 -7.41
C PHE A 36 -1.95 7.62 -8.20
N THR A 37 -2.61 6.69 -8.88
CA THR A 37 -2.07 5.97 -10.04
C THR A 37 -2.52 6.67 -11.32
N LEU A 38 -1.96 6.29 -12.48
CA LEU A 38 -2.42 6.83 -13.77
C LEU A 38 -3.91 6.56 -14.03
N GLU A 39 -4.39 5.35 -13.68
CA GLU A 39 -5.80 4.97 -13.83
C GLU A 39 -6.70 5.87 -12.98
N SER A 40 -6.36 6.09 -11.71
CA SER A 40 -7.16 6.95 -10.84
C SER A 40 -7.12 8.43 -11.23
N TYR A 41 -5.96 8.93 -11.69
CA TYR A 41 -5.84 10.31 -12.16
C TYR A 41 -6.68 10.52 -13.42
N ALA A 42 -6.61 9.57 -14.36
CA ALA A 42 -7.41 9.61 -15.58
C ALA A 42 -8.92 9.54 -15.28
N ALA A 43 -9.34 8.79 -14.26
CA ALA A 43 -10.74 8.76 -13.81
C ALA A 43 -11.20 10.13 -13.30
N VAL A 44 -10.42 10.78 -12.43
CA VAL A 44 -10.69 12.16 -11.99
C VAL A 44 -10.79 13.11 -13.18
N TYR A 45 -9.85 12.99 -14.13
CA TYR A 45 -9.84 13.84 -15.32
C TYR A 45 -11.05 13.59 -16.24
N ALA A 46 -11.50 12.33 -16.37
CA ALA A 46 -12.71 11.97 -17.12
C ALA A 46 -13.97 12.55 -16.47
N GLU A 47 -14.10 12.45 -15.14
CA GLU A 47 -15.23 13.02 -14.41
C GLU A 47 -15.32 14.54 -14.59
N MET A 48 -14.19 15.26 -14.57
CA MET A 48 -14.13 16.70 -14.83
C MET A 48 -14.58 17.09 -16.24
N HIS A 49 -14.46 16.18 -17.21
CA HIS A 49 -14.85 16.38 -18.61
C HIS A 49 -16.11 15.58 -18.97
N GLU A 50 -17.02 15.43 -18.00
CA GLU A 50 -18.34 14.81 -18.16
C GLU A 50 -18.30 13.39 -18.74
N ASN A 51 -17.23 12.64 -18.44
CA ASN A 51 -16.96 11.29 -18.93
C ASN A 51 -16.97 11.18 -20.48
N SER A 52 -16.50 12.22 -21.15
CA SER A 52 -16.42 12.28 -22.62
C SER A 52 -15.41 11.30 -23.26
N PHE A 53 -14.57 10.62 -22.47
CA PHE A 53 -13.58 9.65 -22.94
C PHE A 53 -13.37 8.52 -21.91
N ASP A 54 -12.80 7.40 -22.37
CA ASP A 54 -12.45 6.28 -21.49
C ASP A 54 -11.18 6.58 -20.65
N PRO A 55 -11.28 6.64 -19.31
CA PRO A 55 -10.13 6.91 -18.45
C PRO A 55 -9.03 5.84 -18.56
N LYS A 56 -9.37 4.59 -18.90
CA LYS A 56 -8.36 3.52 -19.06
C LYS A 56 -7.50 3.74 -20.30
N VAL A 57 -8.08 4.30 -21.37
CA VAL A 57 -7.34 4.65 -22.58
C VAL A 57 -6.41 5.83 -22.28
N LEU A 58 -6.93 6.87 -21.63
CA LEU A 58 -6.13 8.02 -21.23
C LEU A 58 -4.96 7.61 -20.31
N ALA A 59 -5.21 6.77 -19.30
CA ALA A 59 -4.19 6.30 -18.37
C ALA A 59 -2.97 5.66 -19.07
N LYS A 60 -3.22 4.90 -20.14
CA LYS A 60 -2.15 4.30 -20.96
C LYS A 60 -1.36 5.33 -21.76
N CYS A 61 -1.93 6.50 -22.03
CA CYS A 61 -1.30 7.59 -22.75
C CYS A 61 -0.54 8.56 -21.83
N LEU A 62 -0.76 8.51 -20.51
CA LEU A 62 -0.19 9.45 -19.55
C LEU A 62 1.26 9.20 -19.17
N TRP A 63 1.92 8.11 -19.62
CA TRP A 63 3.29 7.80 -19.23
C TRP A 63 4.16 7.33 -20.39
N GLY A 64 5.46 7.64 -20.29
CA GLY A 64 6.47 7.34 -21.30
C GLY A 64 6.70 8.51 -22.26
N ASP A 65 7.23 8.18 -23.45
CA ASP A 65 7.56 9.12 -24.52
C ASP A 65 6.33 9.35 -25.41
N LEU A 66 5.22 9.77 -24.79
CA LEU A 66 3.99 10.14 -25.47
C LEU A 66 3.74 11.63 -25.32
N TYR A 67 3.18 12.23 -26.36
CA TYR A 67 2.93 13.66 -26.49
C TYR A 67 1.51 13.85 -27.00
N PHE A 68 0.81 14.88 -26.52
CA PHE A 68 -0.52 15.23 -27.02
C PHE A 68 -0.39 16.25 -28.14
N ASN A 69 -1.11 15.99 -29.22
CA ASN A 69 -1.20 16.87 -30.38
C ASN A 69 -2.56 17.58 -30.35
N ALA A 70 -2.56 18.88 -30.10
CA ALA A 70 -3.77 19.67 -29.97
C ALA A 70 -4.58 19.79 -31.28
N ASP A 71 -3.90 19.76 -32.43
CA ASP A 71 -4.54 19.89 -33.76
C ASP A 71 -5.33 18.63 -34.13
N THR A 72 -4.78 17.46 -33.79
CA THR A 72 -5.42 16.17 -34.06
C THR A 72 -6.27 15.65 -32.91
N GLY A 73 -6.12 16.22 -31.71
CA GLY A 73 -6.75 15.75 -30.47
C GLY A 73 -6.25 14.38 -30.00
N GLY A 74 -5.09 13.92 -30.49
CA GLY A 74 -4.57 12.57 -30.26
C GLY A 74 -3.21 12.53 -29.56
N PHE A 75 -2.83 11.33 -29.10
CA PHE A 75 -1.49 11.07 -28.54
C PHE A 75 -0.57 10.44 -29.58
N GLN A 76 0.69 10.89 -29.62
CA GLN A 76 1.71 10.43 -30.55
C GLN A 76 3.08 10.25 -29.86
N LYS A 77 3.95 9.41 -30.43
CA LYS A 77 5.29 9.12 -29.87
C LYS A 77 6.34 10.18 -30.22
N THR A 78 6.13 10.89 -31.31
CA THR A 78 6.99 12.00 -31.72
C THR A 78 6.39 13.31 -31.23
N PRO A 79 7.20 14.21 -30.65
CA PRO A 79 6.69 15.52 -30.27
C PRO A 79 6.18 16.26 -31.53
N PRO A 80 4.97 16.87 -31.50
CA PRO A 80 4.46 17.75 -32.56
C PRO A 80 5.42 18.91 -32.84
N ASP A 81 5.95 19.53 -31.77
CA ASP A 81 6.87 20.65 -31.79
C ASP A 81 8.02 20.43 -30.80
N ALA A 82 9.15 21.11 -30.98
CA ALA A 82 10.37 20.93 -30.17
C ALA A 82 10.14 21.11 -28.66
N ASP A 83 9.21 22.00 -28.28
CA ASP A 83 8.90 22.34 -26.90
C ASP A 83 7.70 21.58 -26.33
N GLN A 84 7.10 20.64 -27.09
CA GLN A 84 5.93 19.91 -26.60
C GLN A 84 6.29 19.05 -25.38
N PRO A 85 5.71 19.31 -24.19
CA PRO A 85 5.93 18.47 -23.03
C PRO A 85 5.32 17.08 -23.24
N ARG A 86 5.94 16.10 -22.59
CA ARG A 86 5.38 14.74 -22.46
C ARG A 86 3.99 14.80 -21.84
N SER A 87 3.14 13.85 -22.19
CA SER A 87 1.77 13.74 -21.70
C SER A 87 1.70 13.75 -20.17
N PHE A 88 2.58 13.04 -19.47
CA PHE A 88 2.63 13.09 -18.01
C PHE A 88 2.89 14.51 -17.48
N VAL A 89 3.83 15.22 -18.10
CA VAL A 89 4.19 16.58 -17.66
C VAL A 89 3.01 17.52 -17.89
N GLN A 90 2.44 17.50 -19.09
CA GLN A 90 1.34 18.38 -19.48
C GLN A 90 0.04 18.13 -18.71
N PHE A 91 -0.37 16.86 -18.59
CA PHE A 91 -1.68 16.51 -18.04
C PHE A 91 -1.65 16.24 -16.53
N VAL A 92 -0.49 15.95 -15.95
CA VAL A 92 -0.37 15.61 -14.51
C VAL A 92 0.44 16.65 -13.76
N LEU A 93 1.70 16.87 -14.13
CA LEU A 93 2.60 17.74 -13.34
C LEU A 93 2.25 19.23 -13.45
N GLU A 94 1.92 19.73 -14.63
CA GLU A 94 1.55 21.13 -14.82
C GLU A 94 0.31 21.53 -14.01
N PRO A 95 -0.81 20.77 -14.00
CA PRO A 95 -1.94 21.04 -13.10
C PRO A 95 -1.53 21.06 -11.62
N ILE A 96 -0.71 20.10 -11.18
CA ILE A 96 -0.20 20.04 -9.80
C ILE A 96 0.64 21.29 -9.48
N TYR A 97 1.54 21.70 -10.39
CA TYR A 97 2.35 22.91 -10.19
C TYR A 97 1.52 24.19 -10.20
N LYS A 98 0.47 24.27 -11.03
CA LYS A 98 -0.48 25.39 -11.00
C LYS A 98 -1.20 25.48 -9.66
N VAL A 99 -1.61 24.34 -9.08
CA VAL A 99 -2.20 24.31 -7.73
C VAL A 99 -1.21 24.80 -6.68
N PHE A 100 0.05 24.38 -6.72
CA PHE A 100 1.08 24.87 -5.80
C PHE A 100 1.36 26.36 -5.94
N ALA A 101 1.59 26.83 -7.17
CA ALA A 101 1.81 28.24 -7.46
C ALA A 101 0.63 29.09 -6.97
N HIS A 102 -0.59 28.58 -7.12
CA HIS A 102 -1.78 29.26 -6.66
C HIS A 102 -1.90 29.33 -5.13
N CYS A 103 -1.60 28.24 -4.43
CA CYS A 103 -1.70 28.20 -2.96
C CYS A 103 -0.57 28.98 -2.26
N ILE A 104 0.57 29.18 -2.93
CA ILE A 104 1.72 29.94 -2.42
C ILE A 104 1.64 31.41 -2.84
N GLY A 105 1.06 31.70 -4.00
CA GLY A 105 0.92 33.05 -4.54
C GLY A 105 -0.03 33.93 -3.74
N GLU A 106 0.19 35.24 -3.79
CA GLU A 106 -0.61 36.23 -3.06
C GLU A 106 -1.91 36.63 -3.79
N GLU A 107 -2.08 36.20 -5.05
CA GLU A 107 -3.17 36.61 -5.93
C GLU A 107 -4.46 35.81 -5.69
N LYS A 108 -5.31 36.31 -4.79
CA LYS A 108 -6.56 35.65 -4.37
C LYS A 108 -7.73 35.79 -5.37
N ASP A 109 -7.65 36.68 -6.35
CA ASP A 109 -8.77 36.96 -7.28
C ASP A 109 -8.76 36.07 -8.55
N SER A 110 -7.59 35.59 -8.96
CA SER A 110 -7.41 34.60 -10.04
C SER A 110 -8.00 33.20 -9.71
N SER A 111 -8.26 32.96 -8.42
CA SER A 111 -8.61 31.66 -7.84
C SER A 111 -9.93 31.05 -8.30
N VAL A 112 -10.96 31.89 -8.51
CA VAL A 112 -12.35 31.42 -8.63
C VAL A 112 -12.57 30.70 -9.96
N ALA A 113 -11.92 31.14 -11.03
CA ALA A 113 -12.06 30.56 -12.36
C ALA A 113 -11.42 29.16 -12.47
N LEU A 114 -10.28 28.94 -11.82
CA LEU A 114 -9.62 27.62 -11.79
C LEU A 114 -10.40 26.64 -10.88
N GLN A 115 -10.91 27.14 -9.76
CA GLN A 115 -11.75 26.40 -8.82
C GLN A 115 -13.01 25.83 -9.47
N ASN A 116 -13.76 26.68 -10.19
CA ASN A 116 -15.00 26.27 -10.84
C ASN A 116 -14.78 25.23 -11.95
N LYS A 117 -13.67 25.32 -12.69
CA LYS A 117 -13.36 24.36 -13.77
C LYS A 117 -12.96 22.98 -13.25
N VAL A 118 -12.38 22.93 -12.06
CA VAL A 118 -11.79 21.71 -11.49
C VAL A 118 -12.69 21.13 -10.38
N GLY A 119 -13.84 21.75 -10.10
CA GLY A 119 -14.77 21.31 -9.06
C GLY A 119 -14.26 21.49 -7.63
N ILE A 120 -13.27 22.37 -7.43
CA ILE A 120 -12.73 22.69 -6.11
C ILE A 120 -13.48 23.91 -5.57
N TYR A 121 -14.02 23.81 -4.35
CA TYR A 121 -14.72 24.90 -3.70
C TYR A 121 -14.02 25.30 -2.41
N LEU A 122 -13.52 26.54 -2.35
CA LEU A 122 -12.90 27.12 -1.17
C LEU A 122 -13.79 28.19 -0.56
N HIS A 123 -14.00 28.11 0.75
CA HIS A 123 -14.68 29.17 1.50
C HIS A 123 -13.70 30.30 1.84
N LYS A 124 -14.20 31.51 2.12
CA LYS A 124 -13.36 32.67 2.51
C LYS A 124 -12.38 32.35 3.65
N LYS A 125 -12.84 31.63 4.67
CA LYS A 125 -12.02 31.18 5.82
C LYS A 125 -10.85 30.26 5.42
N ASP A 126 -10.94 29.57 4.29
CA ASP A 126 -9.90 28.64 3.85
C ASP A 126 -8.65 29.37 3.36
N TYR A 127 -8.81 30.61 2.88
CA TYR A 127 -7.71 31.50 2.50
C TYR A 127 -6.99 32.14 3.69
N GLU A 128 -7.42 31.86 4.91
CA GLU A 128 -6.72 32.21 6.15
C GLU A 128 -5.73 31.10 6.57
N LEU A 129 -5.80 29.93 5.94
CA LEU A 129 -4.83 28.85 6.15
C LEU A 129 -3.45 29.25 5.63
N ASP A 130 -2.41 28.65 6.20
CA ASP A 130 -1.07 28.70 5.61
C ASP A 130 -1.05 28.00 4.24
N ALA A 131 -0.08 28.34 3.39
CA ALA A 131 0.02 27.77 2.03
C ALA A 131 -0.03 26.23 2.03
N LYS A 132 0.58 25.60 3.05
CA LYS A 132 0.57 24.14 3.23
C LYS A 132 -0.83 23.60 3.57
N GLY A 133 -1.54 24.24 4.49
CA GLY A 133 -2.92 23.88 4.85
C GLY A 133 -3.88 24.05 3.68
N LEU A 134 -3.70 25.13 2.91
CA LEU A 134 -4.49 25.39 1.70
C LEU A 134 -4.26 24.32 0.63
N CYS A 135 -2.99 24.00 0.30
CA CYS A 135 -2.66 22.91 -0.62
C CYS A 135 -3.32 21.59 -0.22
N ARG A 136 -3.24 21.21 1.06
CA ARG A 136 -3.84 19.97 1.58
C ARG A 136 -5.35 19.95 1.35
N LYS A 137 -6.02 21.08 1.57
CA LYS A 137 -7.47 21.18 1.38
C LYS A 137 -7.85 21.08 -0.10
N VAL A 138 -7.08 21.73 -0.97
CA VAL A 138 -7.29 21.65 -2.42
C VAL A 138 -7.08 20.23 -2.95
N PHE A 139 -5.96 19.59 -2.63
CA PHE A 139 -5.68 18.23 -3.10
C PHE A 139 -6.65 17.18 -2.52
N ALA A 140 -7.13 17.37 -1.30
CA ALA A 140 -8.16 16.50 -0.74
C ALA A 140 -9.51 16.62 -1.47
N GLN A 141 -9.83 17.76 -2.08
CA GLN A 141 -11.00 17.87 -2.95
C GLN A 141 -10.71 17.31 -4.34
N TYR A 142 -9.55 17.65 -4.92
CA TYR A 142 -9.14 17.23 -6.26
C TYR A 142 -9.05 15.70 -6.42
N PHE A 143 -8.39 15.01 -5.46
CA PHE A 143 -8.21 13.56 -5.48
C PHE A 143 -9.28 12.81 -4.66
N GLY A 144 -10.24 13.52 -4.07
CA GLY A 144 -11.30 12.95 -3.24
C GLY A 144 -10.83 12.40 -1.88
N VAL A 145 -11.56 11.41 -1.37
CA VAL A 145 -11.45 10.92 0.02
C VAL A 145 -10.01 10.56 0.40
N GLY A 146 -9.52 11.17 1.48
CA GLY A 146 -8.16 10.95 1.99
C GLY A 146 -7.05 11.45 1.07
N GLY A 147 -7.37 12.22 0.02
CA GLY A 147 -6.41 12.65 -0.99
C GLY A 147 -6.05 11.54 -1.97
N GLY A 148 -7.03 10.73 -2.39
CA GLY A 148 -6.82 9.58 -3.29
C GLY A 148 -6.44 8.29 -2.57
N LEU A 149 -6.87 8.11 -1.31
CA LEU A 149 -6.66 6.87 -0.57
C LEU A 149 -7.21 5.61 -1.30
N PRO A 150 -8.39 5.66 -1.98
CA PRO A 150 -8.88 4.53 -2.76
C PRO A 150 -7.86 4.04 -3.81
N SER A 151 -7.12 4.94 -4.45
CA SER A 151 -6.12 4.58 -5.46
C SER A 151 -4.97 3.75 -4.90
N PHE A 152 -4.57 4.02 -3.66
CA PHE A 152 -3.59 3.20 -2.95
C PHE A 152 -4.16 1.82 -2.61
N ILE A 153 -5.41 1.76 -2.14
CA ILE A 153 -6.08 0.50 -1.81
C ILE A 153 -6.21 -0.37 -3.06
N ASP A 154 -6.68 0.19 -4.18
CA ASP A 154 -6.85 -0.52 -5.45
C ASP A 154 -5.51 -1.06 -5.97
N MET A 155 -4.44 -0.27 -5.90
CA MET A 155 -3.10 -0.71 -6.27
C MET A 155 -2.65 -1.90 -5.41
N VAL A 156 -2.83 -1.81 -4.09
CA VAL A 156 -2.47 -2.87 -3.14
C VAL A 156 -3.25 -4.15 -3.44
N VAL A 157 -4.57 -4.07 -3.57
CA VAL A 157 -5.44 -5.23 -3.84
C VAL A 157 -5.10 -5.88 -5.18
N LYS A 158 -4.80 -5.10 -6.21
CA LYS A 158 -4.50 -5.60 -7.55
C LYS A 158 -3.12 -6.26 -7.67
N HIS A 159 -2.12 -5.77 -6.92
CA HIS A 159 -0.73 -6.17 -7.12
C HIS A 159 -0.09 -6.93 -5.94
N ILE A 160 -0.73 -6.93 -4.76
CA ILE A 160 -0.27 -7.70 -3.61
C ILE A 160 -1.18 -8.90 -3.43
N ALA A 161 -0.61 -10.09 -3.61
CA ALA A 161 -1.31 -11.35 -3.42
C ALA A 161 -1.91 -11.42 -2.01
N ASN A 162 -3.17 -11.84 -1.94
CA ASN A 162 -3.85 -12.04 -0.67
C ASN A 162 -3.15 -13.17 0.12
N PRO A 163 -3.33 -13.23 1.45
CA PRO A 163 -2.58 -14.17 2.27
C PRO A 163 -2.84 -15.64 1.92
N LYS A 164 -4.00 -15.98 1.35
CA LYS A 164 -4.38 -17.34 0.97
C LYS A 164 -3.61 -17.81 -0.27
N GLU A 165 -3.51 -16.97 -1.28
CA GLU A 165 -2.74 -17.26 -2.50
C GLU A 165 -1.23 -17.33 -2.22
N ASN A 166 -0.73 -16.45 -1.34
CA ASN A 166 0.70 -16.37 -1.02
C ASN A 166 1.14 -17.29 0.13
N ALA A 167 0.22 -18.04 0.73
CA ALA A 167 0.52 -18.90 1.88
C ALA A 167 1.55 -19.99 1.49
N ALA A 168 1.32 -20.69 0.37
CA ALA A 168 2.19 -21.77 -0.08
C ALA A 168 3.63 -21.33 -0.30
N ALA A 169 3.84 -20.29 -1.12
CA ALA A 169 5.17 -19.75 -1.39
C ALA A 169 5.88 -19.27 -0.11
N LYS A 170 5.14 -18.72 0.85
CA LYS A 170 5.72 -18.26 2.12
C LYS A 170 6.11 -19.42 3.04
N VAL A 171 5.31 -20.49 3.08
CA VAL A 171 5.61 -21.70 3.87
C VAL A 171 6.82 -22.42 3.29
N GLU A 172 6.90 -22.56 1.97
CA GLU A 172 8.04 -23.16 1.28
C GLU A 172 9.34 -22.40 1.56
N ALA A 173 9.28 -21.07 1.67
CA ALA A 173 10.45 -20.24 1.93
C ALA A 173 10.87 -20.19 3.41
N LEU A 174 9.93 -20.27 4.36
CA LEU A 174 10.21 -20.02 5.78
C LEU A 174 10.23 -21.28 6.66
N TYR A 175 9.47 -22.31 6.31
CA TYR A 175 9.29 -23.47 7.16
C TYR A 175 10.35 -24.54 6.86
N ALA A 176 11.18 -24.85 7.86
CA ALA A 176 12.25 -25.83 7.74
C ALA A 176 11.78 -27.29 7.93
N GLY A 177 10.55 -27.51 8.39
CA GLY A 177 10.01 -28.84 8.61
C GLY A 177 9.52 -29.51 7.32
N ASP A 178 8.89 -30.67 7.48
CA ASP A 178 8.33 -31.44 6.38
C ASP A 178 7.26 -30.65 5.61
N GLN A 179 7.54 -30.38 4.33
CA GLN A 179 6.71 -29.59 3.42
C GLN A 179 5.46 -30.34 2.93
N ASP A 180 5.46 -31.67 3.05
CA ASP A 180 4.35 -32.55 2.66
C ASP A 180 3.54 -33.05 3.88
N GLY A 181 3.98 -32.70 5.09
CA GLY A 181 3.32 -33.05 6.34
C GLY A 181 2.05 -32.24 6.63
N ALA A 182 1.26 -32.73 7.59
CA ALA A 182 -0.02 -32.11 7.97
C ALA A 182 0.11 -30.64 8.42
N VAL A 183 1.17 -30.30 9.16
CA VAL A 183 1.42 -28.93 9.63
C VAL A 183 1.69 -27.97 8.47
N ALA A 184 2.48 -28.41 7.47
CA ALA A 184 2.71 -27.61 6.27
C ALA A 184 1.44 -27.48 5.44
N ALA A 185 0.63 -28.54 5.31
CA ALA A 185 -0.65 -28.49 4.61
C ALA A 185 -1.62 -27.47 5.24
N ASP A 186 -1.73 -27.42 6.57
CA ASP A 186 -2.54 -26.45 7.30
C ASP A 186 -2.05 -25.01 7.07
N MET A 187 -0.73 -24.78 7.13
CA MET A 187 -0.16 -23.46 6.87
C MET A 187 -0.31 -23.02 5.40
N LYS A 188 -0.14 -23.94 4.44
CA LYS A 188 -0.29 -23.68 2.99
C LYS A 188 -1.74 -23.34 2.63
N SER A 189 -2.71 -23.91 3.35
CA SER A 189 -4.14 -23.66 3.14
C SER A 189 -4.73 -22.54 4.01
N LEU A 190 -3.95 -22.00 4.97
CA LEU A 190 -4.43 -21.11 6.04
C LEU A 190 -5.63 -21.69 6.81
N ASP A 191 -5.59 -22.98 7.14
CA ASP A 191 -6.63 -23.57 7.97
C ASP A 191 -6.62 -22.92 9.37
N HIS A 192 -7.76 -22.39 9.80
CA HIS A 192 -7.92 -21.75 11.11
C HIS A 192 -8.30 -22.74 12.22
N THR A 193 -8.63 -23.98 11.86
CA THR A 193 -8.98 -25.09 12.76
C THR A 193 -7.87 -26.13 12.90
N GLY A 194 -6.86 -26.06 12.03
CA GLY A 194 -5.68 -26.93 12.05
C GLY A 194 -4.68 -26.60 13.15
N TYR A 195 -3.46 -27.13 13.02
CA TYR A 195 -2.38 -26.91 13.98
C TYR A 195 -2.05 -25.42 14.11
N LEU A 196 -1.98 -24.91 15.35
CA LEU A 196 -1.57 -23.52 15.61
C LEU A 196 -0.07 -23.36 15.30
N MET A 197 0.22 -22.65 14.22
CA MET A 197 1.58 -22.24 13.87
C MET A 197 1.65 -20.72 13.79
N LEU A 198 2.62 -20.14 14.47
CA LEU A 198 2.83 -18.71 14.51
C LEU A 198 4.29 -18.38 14.25
N HIS A 199 4.53 -17.46 13.32
CA HIS A 199 5.87 -16.98 13.02
C HIS A 199 6.08 -15.60 13.64
N THR A 200 6.93 -15.52 14.66
CA THR A 200 7.28 -14.25 15.32
C THR A 200 8.29 -13.48 14.49
N VAL A 201 8.14 -12.16 14.41
CA VAL A 201 8.96 -11.29 13.55
C VAL A 201 9.66 -10.20 14.35
N LYS A 202 8.99 -9.65 15.37
CA LYS A 202 9.52 -8.50 16.11
C LYS A 202 9.06 -8.50 17.56
N GLN A 203 9.85 -7.88 18.42
CA GLN A 203 9.49 -7.60 19.80
C GLN A 203 9.35 -6.08 19.97
N PHE A 204 8.23 -5.64 20.54
CA PHE A 204 7.97 -4.24 20.83
C PHE A 204 8.05 -3.99 22.33
N HIS A 205 8.89 -3.04 22.73
CA HIS A 205 8.92 -2.60 24.11
C HIS A 205 7.57 -1.99 24.52
N ARG A 206 7.13 -2.31 25.73
CA ARG A 206 6.06 -1.54 26.37
C ARG A 206 6.57 -0.15 26.76
N PRO A 207 5.68 0.85 26.92
CA PRO A 207 6.07 2.19 27.32
C PRO A 207 6.84 2.27 28.65
N ASP A 208 6.66 1.28 29.54
CA ASP A 208 7.37 1.17 30.80
C ASP A 208 8.79 0.55 30.66
N CYS A 209 9.16 0.09 29.46
CA CYS A 209 10.40 -0.58 29.12
C CYS A 209 10.73 -1.81 29.98
N ARG A 210 9.76 -2.37 30.71
CA ARG A 210 9.97 -3.53 31.60
C ARG A 210 9.78 -4.85 30.88
N SER A 211 8.86 -4.88 29.92
CA SER A 211 8.59 -6.07 29.14
C SER A 211 8.39 -5.72 27.67
N PHE A 212 8.30 -6.78 26.88
CA PHE A 212 8.13 -6.72 25.44
C PHE A 212 6.85 -7.46 25.08
N ASP A 213 6.19 -7.00 24.05
CA ASP A 213 5.12 -7.74 23.40
C ASP A 213 5.64 -8.29 22.08
N VAL A 214 5.28 -9.53 21.78
CA VAL A 214 5.79 -10.27 20.63
C VAL A 214 4.84 -10.12 19.47
N PHE A 215 5.36 -9.67 18.33
CA PHE A 215 4.62 -9.45 17.11
C PHE A 215 4.94 -10.53 16.09
N GLY A 216 3.89 -11.16 15.56
CA GLY A 216 4.03 -12.23 14.60
C GLY A 216 2.80 -12.38 13.72
N ARG A 217 2.88 -13.35 12.80
CA ARG A 217 1.78 -13.73 11.93
C ARG A 217 1.32 -15.15 12.27
N VAL A 218 0.01 -15.33 12.43
CA VAL A 218 -0.61 -16.65 12.54
C VAL A 218 -0.59 -17.29 11.16
N MET A 219 0.15 -18.38 11.02
CA MET A 219 0.33 -19.11 9.75
C MET A 219 -0.76 -20.16 9.57
N SER A 220 -1.20 -20.81 10.65
CA SER A 220 -2.35 -21.73 10.70
C SER A 220 -2.92 -21.79 12.11
N GLY A 221 -4.11 -22.34 12.25
CA GLY A 221 -4.87 -22.41 13.49
C GLY A 221 -5.42 -21.05 13.94
N THR A 222 -5.83 -21.00 15.20
CA THR A 222 -6.32 -19.80 15.88
C THR A 222 -5.68 -19.74 17.25
N ILE A 223 -5.10 -18.59 17.61
CA ILE A 223 -4.54 -18.37 18.95
C ILE A 223 -5.61 -17.73 19.83
N PHE A 224 -5.82 -18.26 21.04
CA PHE A 224 -6.73 -17.73 22.03
C PHE A 224 -5.99 -17.19 23.25
N ARG A 225 -6.60 -16.20 23.91
CA ARG A 225 -6.14 -15.74 25.21
C ARG A 225 -6.31 -16.86 26.25
N GLY A 226 -5.26 -17.13 27.02
CA GLY A 226 -5.18 -18.21 28.01
C GLY A 226 -4.59 -19.50 27.46
N ASP A 227 -4.29 -19.58 26.15
CA ASP A 227 -3.68 -20.78 25.57
C ASP A 227 -2.27 -21.00 26.13
N ARG A 228 -1.95 -22.27 26.41
CA ARG A 228 -0.58 -22.69 26.70
C ARG A 228 0.09 -23.09 25.40
N VAL A 229 0.99 -22.25 24.91
CA VAL A 229 1.69 -22.43 23.64
C VAL A 229 3.12 -22.91 23.86
N LYS A 230 3.60 -23.73 22.93
CA LYS A 230 5.02 -24.09 22.82
C LYS A 230 5.73 -23.04 21.99
N ILE A 231 6.74 -22.42 22.57
CA ILE A 231 7.62 -21.46 21.92
C ILE A 231 8.87 -22.22 21.53
N LEU A 232 9.17 -22.23 20.24
CA LEU A 232 10.35 -22.87 19.68
C LEU A 232 11.40 -21.78 19.42
N GLY A 233 12.55 -21.91 20.05
CA GLY A 233 13.72 -21.07 19.81
C GLY A 233 14.42 -21.43 18.50
N GLU A 234 15.50 -20.72 18.19
CA GLU A 234 16.25 -20.92 16.94
C GLU A 234 17.01 -22.25 16.91
N ASN A 235 17.45 -22.74 18.06
CA ASN A 235 18.22 -23.98 18.14
C ASN A 235 17.33 -25.20 18.32
N TYR A 236 16.01 -25.03 18.37
CA TYR A 236 15.07 -26.13 18.47
C TYR A 236 15.18 -27.04 17.25
N SER A 237 15.23 -28.35 17.49
CA SER A 237 15.14 -29.38 16.46
C SER A 237 14.20 -30.49 16.91
N LEU A 238 13.88 -31.43 16.02
CA LEU A 238 13.05 -32.60 16.39
C LEU A 238 13.79 -33.56 17.33
N ASP A 239 15.12 -33.51 17.34
CA ASP A 239 15.98 -34.38 18.15
C ASP A 239 16.41 -33.71 19.47
N ASP A 240 16.26 -32.39 19.58
CA ASP A 240 16.68 -31.57 20.72
C ASP A 240 15.62 -30.50 21.04
N ASP A 241 14.95 -30.66 22.18
CA ASP A 241 13.89 -29.79 22.67
C ASP A 241 14.35 -28.79 23.76
N GLU A 242 15.66 -28.67 24.01
CA GLU A 242 16.19 -27.76 25.06
C GLU A 242 15.81 -26.29 24.83
N ASP A 243 15.75 -25.85 23.56
CA ASP A 243 15.35 -24.48 23.18
C ASP A 243 13.83 -24.36 22.96
N MET A 244 13.04 -25.17 23.67
CA MET A 244 11.57 -25.07 23.74
C MET A 244 11.13 -24.55 25.12
N ALA A 245 10.15 -23.64 25.14
CA ALA A 245 9.49 -23.23 26.37
C ALA A 245 7.97 -23.23 26.24
N ILE A 246 7.27 -23.68 27.28
CA ILE A 246 5.81 -23.54 27.37
C ILE A 246 5.48 -22.25 28.11
N ARG A 247 4.63 -21.42 27.51
CA ARG A 247 4.13 -20.17 28.10
C ARG A 247 2.64 -20.03 27.88
N GLU A 248 2.00 -19.28 28.77
CA GLU A 248 0.60 -18.94 28.67
C GLU A 248 0.43 -17.59 27.98
N VAL A 249 -0.47 -17.53 27.01
CA VAL A 249 -0.84 -16.31 26.30
C VAL A 249 -1.70 -15.46 27.22
N GLN A 250 -1.12 -14.41 27.82
CA GLN A 250 -1.85 -13.55 28.76
C GLN A 250 -2.79 -12.60 28.05
N ASN A 251 -2.36 -12.05 26.91
CA ASN A 251 -3.09 -11.05 26.16
C ASN A 251 -2.81 -11.14 24.65
N LEU A 252 -3.80 -10.76 23.86
CA LEU A 252 -3.71 -10.65 22.41
C LEU A 252 -4.22 -9.28 21.97
N TRP A 253 -3.53 -8.66 21.02
CA TRP A 253 -3.93 -7.38 20.45
C TRP A 253 -3.74 -7.32 18.94
N ILE A 254 -4.61 -6.56 18.28
CA ILE A 254 -4.34 -5.98 16.97
C ILE A 254 -3.64 -4.63 17.19
N TYR A 255 -2.47 -4.48 16.58
CA TYR A 255 -1.59 -3.32 16.81
C TYR A 255 -1.80 -2.23 15.76
N GLU A 256 -2.31 -1.08 16.19
CA GLU A 256 -2.67 0.08 15.34
C GLU A 256 -1.67 1.24 15.50
N GLY A 257 -0.41 0.91 15.83
CA GLY A 257 0.69 1.85 16.00
C GLY A 257 0.66 2.64 17.31
N ARG A 258 -0.35 3.51 17.52
CA ARG A 258 -0.46 4.32 18.75
C ARG A 258 -1.28 3.66 19.85
N TYR A 259 -2.17 2.77 19.47
CA TYR A 259 -3.07 2.08 20.38
C TYR A 259 -3.13 0.59 20.03
N ARG A 260 -3.73 -0.17 20.93
CA ARG A 260 -3.85 -1.62 20.86
C ARG A 260 -5.31 -1.96 21.01
N VAL A 261 -5.84 -2.78 20.12
CA VAL A 261 -7.19 -3.30 20.23
C VAL A 261 -7.10 -4.69 20.84
N GLU A 262 -7.58 -4.85 22.07
CA GLU A 262 -7.59 -6.15 22.75
C GLU A 262 -8.60 -7.09 22.10
N VAL A 263 -8.19 -8.34 21.88
CA VAL A 263 -9.00 -9.38 21.24
C VAL A 263 -8.92 -10.67 22.03
N SER A 264 -9.96 -11.50 21.94
CA SER A 264 -9.99 -12.81 22.61
C SER A 264 -9.23 -13.89 21.83
N HIS A 265 -9.17 -13.75 20.50
CA HIS A 265 -8.50 -14.69 19.61
C HIS A 265 -8.11 -14.05 18.28
N VAL A 266 -7.16 -14.66 17.58
CA VAL A 266 -6.73 -14.23 16.23
C VAL A 266 -6.54 -15.46 15.31
N PRO A 267 -7.25 -15.54 14.18
CA PRO A 267 -7.13 -16.68 13.26
C PRO A 267 -5.99 -16.52 12.25
N ALA A 268 -5.66 -17.62 11.57
CA ALA A 268 -4.69 -17.70 10.48
C ALA A 268 -4.80 -16.57 9.46
N GLY A 269 -3.65 -16.12 8.96
CA GLY A 269 -3.52 -15.03 7.99
C GLY A 269 -3.33 -13.64 8.62
N ASN A 270 -3.73 -13.46 9.88
CA ASN A 270 -3.63 -12.19 10.58
C ASN A 270 -2.31 -12.01 11.33
N TRP A 271 -1.96 -10.75 11.57
CA TRP A 271 -0.86 -10.37 12.45
C TRP A 271 -1.40 -10.13 13.84
N VAL A 272 -0.61 -10.48 14.85
CA VAL A 272 -1.01 -10.41 16.24
C VAL A 272 0.15 -9.94 17.11
N LEU A 273 -0.19 -9.12 18.10
CA LEU A 273 0.71 -8.74 19.17
C LEU A 273 0.34 -9.55 20.42
N ILE A 274 1.31 -10.20 21.04
CA ILE A 274 1.11 -11.20 22.11
C ILE A 274 1.87 -10.77 23.36
N GLY A 275 1.18 -10.78 24.50
CA GLY A 275 1.79 -10.56 25.82
C GLY A 275 1.85 -11.84 26.65
N GLY A 276 2.86 -11.94 27.52
CA GLY A 276 3.05 -13.07 28.44
C GLY A 276 4.02 -14.16 27.96
N ILE A 277 4.60 -13.99 26.76
CA ILE A 277 5.51 -14.96 26.12
C ILE A 277 6.95 -14.44 25.97
N GLU A 278 7.25 -13.25 26.48
CA GLU A 278 8.50 -12.53 26.26
C GLU A 278 9.74 -13.20 26.85
N GLY A 279 9.61 -13.87 28.00
CA GLY A 279 10.75 -14.43 28.74
C GLY A 279 11.45 -15.60 28.05
N SER A 280 10.90 -16.08 26.93
CA SER A 280 11.38 -17.28 26.22
C SER A 280 11.83 -17.01 24.79
N ILE A 281 11.68 -15.79 24.28
CA ILE A 281 12.01 -15.48 22.88
C ILE A 281 13.30 -14.66 22.84
N LYS A 282 14.40 -15.30 22.45
CA LYS A 282 15.63 -14.62 22.02
C LYS A 282 15.53 -14.35 20.51
N LYS A 283 16.10 -13.24 20.06
CA LYS A 283 15.87 -12.71 18.71
C LYS A 283 16.46 -13.64 17.63
N SER A 284 15.58 -14.18 16.79
CA SER A 284 15.91 -14.86 15.53
C SER A 284 16.90 -14.06 14.68
N ARG A 285 18.11 -14.58 14.48
CA ARG A 285 19.03 -14.04 13.46
C ARG A 285 18.48 -14.43 12.09
N ALA A 286 17.87 -13.45 11.42
CA ALA A 286 17.57 -13.53 9.99
C ALA A 286 18.86 -13.53 9.17
#